data_AF-A0A537GN89-F1
#
_entry.id   AF-A0A537GN89-F1
#
_cell.length_a   1.000
_cell.length_b   1.000
_cell.length_c   1.000
_cell.angle_alpha   90.00
_cell.angle_beta   90.00
_cell.angle_gamma   90.00
#
_symmetry.space_group_name_H-M   'P 1'
#
loop_
_entity.id
_entity.type
_entity.pdbx_description
1 polymer ?
#
loop_
_entity_poly.entity_id
_entity_poly.type
_entity_poly.pdbx_seq_one_letter_code
_entity_poly.pdbx_strand_id
1 'polypeptide(L)'
;MSSKSGATWPVMTGTYQVGDPNGPVAVCALTSERLISPLVALPGVAIAGMVYTANLGITRIIVNITSNPAIRFLLICGKDSALFKPGQSLVALAERGVDDKRRIIDAAGYDPVLPSIDPEQVQQFRNQVEILDWTGEEDLQVLQERVRSLSDRNPGVFTSEKKETGETRRQEEFVSIRPGGQREPLLYDPKGYFVISIEPEQKEILLRHYLPDHTPAHEMRGRGATSMLLGLLRDALVTQLSHAGYLGEELAKAQTALQFGLRYDQDRPLRPRETPAQPVAEGAKTTTPAPPKIHSVPLLTVKQLGEIAPGTLVDLFFSVTDLPREQVLGGVFLLPDETGTNQAFPRTSQRLEVEWRPTSKLIMGGANDLVVGALLRVVGKYDQNNLVHGEQLVVLTRVAKILGQ
;
A
#
# COMPACT_ATOMS: atom_id res chain seq x y z
N MET A 1 28.73 28.94 11.77
CA MET A 1 28.42 28.98 13.21
C MET A 1 27.84 27.62 13.58
N SER A 2 28.54 26.86 14.42
CA SER A 2 28.17 25.51 14.82
C SER A 2 27.00 25.59 15.80
N SER A 3 25.80 25.19 15.38
CA SER A 3 24.68 24.97 16.31
C SER A 3 24.93 23.65 17.04
N LYS A 4 25.33 23.73 18.31
CA LYS A 4 25.21 22.61 19.23
C LYS A 4 23.74 22.20 19.25
N SER A 5 23.41 21.07 18.64
CA SER A 5 22.11 20.42 18.80
C SER A 5 21.98 19.99 20.26
N GLY A 6 21.28 20.78 21.08
CA GLY A 6 20.80 20.29 22.37
C GLY A 6 19.98 19.04 22.11
N ALA A 7 20.30 17.93 22.78
CA ALA A 7 19.60 16.67 22.58
C ALA A 7 18.12 16.87 22.96
N THR A 8 17.23 16.77 21.97
CA THR A 8 15.78 16.84 22.19
C THR A 8 15.31 15.55 22.86
N TRP A 9 14.73 15.67 24.05
CA TRP A 9 14.02 14.58 24.72
C TRP A 9 12.57 14.52 24.19
N PRO A 10 11.96 13.32 23.99
CA PRO A 10 12.53 11.98 24.19
C PRO A 10 13.52 11.55 23.10
N VAL A 11 14.55 10.78 23.49
CA VAL A 11 15.68 10.40 22.63
C VAL A 11 15.31 9.28 21.64
N MET A 12 14.46 8.34 22.07
CA MET A 12 14.00 7.21 21.26
C MET A 12 12.60 7.46 20.75
N THR A 13 12.40 7.32 19.44
CA THR A 13 11.09 7.43 18.81
C THR A 13 10.19 6.24 19.17
N GLY A 14 8.88 6.49 19.17
CA GLY A 14 7.88 5.48 19.51
C GLY A 14 6.47 6.03 19.41
N THR A 15 5.49 5.22 19.81
CA THR A 15 4.09 5.59 19.81
C THR A 15 3.71 6.19 21.16
N TYR A 16 3.95 7.50 21.29
CA TYR A 16 3.67 8.27 22.49
C TYR A 16 3.31 9.72 22.13
N GLN A 17 2.73 10.43 23.09
CA GLN A 17 2.61 11.88 23.09
C GLN A 17 3.41 12.44 24.27
N VAL A 18 4.00 13.62 24.06
CA VAL A 18 4.81 14.32 25.07
C VAL A 18 3.95 15.40 25.73
N GLY A 19 3.95 15.42 27.06
CA GLY A 19 3.28 16.41 27.88
C GLY A 19 4.27 17.47 28.36
N ASP A 20 4.26 17.79 29.66
CA ASP A 20 5.25 18.68 30.28
C ASP A 20 6.56 17.92 30.57
N PRO A 21 7.69 18.22 29.90
CA PRO A 21 8.95 17.51 30.14
C PRO A 21 9.46 17.57 31.59
N ASN A 22 8.98 18.51 32.41
CA ASN A 22 9.31 18.60 33.83
C ASN A 22 8.33 17.82 34.74
N GLY A 23 7.32 17.18 34.15
CA GLY A 23 6.33 16.38 34.86
C GLY A 23 6.95 15.12 35.47
N PRO A 24 6.57 14.74 36.70
CA PRO A 24 7.12 13.56 37.37
C PRO A 24 6.54 12.23 36.88
N VAL A 25 5.45 12.23 36.11
CA VAL A 25 4.72 11.02 35.74
C VAL A 25 4.95 10.66 34.27
N ALA A 26 5.38 9.43 34.02
CA ALA A 26 5.25 8.77 32.73
C ALA A 26 4.07 7.78 32.78
N VAL A 27 3.32 7.67 31.68
CA VAL A 27 2.17 6.78 31.56
C VAL A 27 2.42 5.75 30.47
N CYS A 28 2.28 4.48 30.81
CA CYS A 28 2.32 3.35 29.91
C CYS A 28 0.91 2.78 29.75
N ALA A 29 0.22 3.14 28.67
CA ALA A 29 -1.16 2.75 28.39
C ALA A 29 -1.28 1.36 27.72
N LEU A 30 -0.21 0.55 27.76
CA LEU A 30 -0.14 -0.79 27.15
C LEU A 30 -0.68 -0.80 25.71
N THR A 31 -1.78 -1.52 25.44
CA THR A 31 -2.42 -1.60 24.11
C THR A 31 -3.64 -0.67 23.96
N SER A 32 -3.92 0.18 24.95
CA SER A 32 -5.13 1.02 25.02
C SER A 32 -4.87 2.45 24.53
N GLU A 33 -4.77 2.61 23.21
CA GLU A 33 -4.45 3.89 22.54
C GLU A 33 -5.31 5.08 23.01
N ARG A 34 -6.61 4.84 23.23
CA ARG A 34 -7.58 5.87 23.64
C ARG A 34 -7.23 6.59 24.96
N LEU A 35 -6.38 5.99 25.79
CA LEU A 35 -5.95 6.58 27.06
C LEU A 35 -4.84 7.61 26.88
N ILE A 36 -4.11 7.62 25.76
CA ILE A 36 -2.92 8.46 25.59
C ILE A 36 -3.28 9.96 25.64
N SER A 37 -4.12 10.42 24.71
CA SER A 37 -4.42 11.86 24.58
C SER A 37 -5.07 12.46 25.83
N PRO A 38 -6.04 11.80 26.50
CA PRO A 38 -6.60 12.32 27.75
C PRO A 38 -5.59 12.37 28.90
N LEU A 39 -4.70 11.37 29.03
CA LEU A 39 -3.77 11.29 30.16
C LEU A 39 -2.55 12.20 29.98
N VAL A 40 -2.02 12.36 28.76
CA VAL A 40 -0.89 13.26 28.52
C VAL A 40 -1.23 14.73 28.75
N ALA A 41 -2.51 15.10 28.58
CA ALA A 41 -2.99 16.46 28.81
C ALA A 41 -3.07 16.82 30.31
N LEU A 42 -2.87 15.86 31.22
CA LEU A 42 -2.95 16.09 32.66
C LEU A 42 -1.69 16.78 33.19
N PRO A 43 -1.83 17.74 34.12
CA PRO A 43 -0.69 18.35 34.80
C PRO A 43 0.22 17.31 35.47
N GLY A 44 1.52 17.44 35.21
CA GLY A 44 2.55 16.56 35.78
C GLY A 44 2.83 15.28 34.97
N VAL A 45 2.13 15.05 33.86
CA VAL A 45 2.48 13.97 32.92
C VAL A 45 3.50 14.48 31.90
N ALA A 46 4.66 13.82 31.85
CA ALA A 46 5.72 14.16 30.91
C ALA A 46 5.59 13.42 29.57
N ILE A 47 5.10 12.18 29.60
CA ILE A 47 4.96 11.35 28.42
C ILE A 47 3.88 10.30 28.68
N ALA A 48 3.04 10.04 27.68
CA ALA A 48 2.10 8.93 27.69
C ALA A 48 2.22 8.14 26.39
N GLY A 49 2.29 6.82 26.45
CA GLY A 49 2.47 6.01 25.26
C GLY A 49 2.05 4.55 25.41
N MET A 50 2.09 3.84 24.28
CA MET A 50 1.78 2.42 24.20
C MET A 50 3.04 1.55 24.23
N VAL A 51 2.85 0.30 24.62
CA VAL A 51 3.87 -0.74 24.51
C VAL A 51 3.21 -2.07 24.14
N TYR A 52 3.78 -2.73 23.15
CA TYR A 52 3.27 -4.01 22.65
C TYR A 52 4.17 -5.19 23.00
N THR A 53 5.48 -4.98 23.13
CA THR A 53 6.46 -6.07 23.28
C THR A 53 7.26 -5.93 24.57
N ALA A 54 7.59 -7.06 25.21
CA ALA A 54 8.38 -7.12 26.44
C ALA A 54 9.90 -6.98 26.22
N ASN A 55 10.32 -6.55 25.03
CA ASN A 55 11.72 -6.38 24.65
C ASN A 55 11.99 -4.95 24.17
N LEU A 56 11.97 -4.71 22.87
CA LEU A 56 12.24 -3.41 22.26
C LEU A 56 11.34 -2.29 22.80
N GLY A 57 10.06 -2.58 23.07
CA GLY A 57 9.15 -1.64 23.70
C GLY A 57 9.64 -1.17 25.08
N ILE A 58 10.02 -2.12 25.94
CA ILE A 58 10.57 -1.84 27.28
C ILE A 58 11.93 -1.12 27.19
N THR A 59 12.81 -1.54 26.27
CA THR A 59 14.09 -0.85 25.98
C THR A 59 13.87 0.64 25.74
N ARG A 60 12.89 1.01 24.91
CA ARG A 60 12.58 2.42 24.61
C ARG A 60 12.05 3.18 25.82
N ILE A 61 11.20 2.54 26.63
CA ILE A 61 10.70 3.10 27.89
C ILE A 61 11.87 3.42 28.84
N ILE A 62 12.78 2.46 29.06
CA ILE A 62 13.96 2.65 29.92
C ILE A 62 14.81 3.82 29.43
N VAL A 63 15.15 3.87 28.13
CA VAL A 63 16.02 4.92 27.58
C VAL A 63 15.38 6.30 27.69
N ASN A 64 14.09 6.43 27.38
CA ASN A 64 13.40 7.71 27.46
C ASN A 64 13.20 8.18 28.90
N ILE A 65 12.92 7.28 29.84
CA ILE A 65 12.78 7.65 31.26
C ILE A 65 14.14 8.01 31.88
N THR A 66 15.17 7.18 31.68
CA THR A 66 16.53 7.42 32.23
C THR A 66 17.26 8.61 31.59
N SER A 67 16.75 9.16 30.49
CA SER A 67 17.24 10.44 29.91
C SER A 67 16.52 11.68 30.43
N ASN A 68 15.47 11.53 31.24
CA ASN A 68 14.77 12.65 31.85
C ASN A 68 14.65 12.44 33.37
N PRO A 69 15.53 13.07 34.17
CA PRO A 69 15.54 12.89 35.63
C PRO A 69 14.29 13.49 36.31
N ALA A 70 13.49 14.30 35.63
CA ALA A 70 12.23 14.79 36.19
C ALA A 70 11.21 13.68 36.37
N ILE A 71 11.25 12.61 35.57
CA ILE A 71 10.31 11.49 35.65
C ILE A 71 10.68 10.59 36.83
N ARG A 72 9.75 10.46 37.78
CA ARG A 72 9.88 9.73 39.05
C ARG A 72 8.84 8.62 39.24
N PHE A 73 7.81 8.58 38.40
CA PHE A 73 6.75 7.58 38.44
C PHE A 73 6.49 7.02 37.05
N LEU A 74 6.24 5.72 36.97
CA LEU A 74 5.71 5.06 35.78
C LEU A 74 4.37 4.40 36.11
N LEU A 75 3.27 4.99 35.67
CA LEU A 75 1.93 4.42 35.79
C LEU A 75 1.67 3.49 34.61
N ILE A 76 1.49 2.20 34.88
CA ILE A 76 1.07 1.20 33.88
C ILE A 76 -0.44 1.07 33.96
N CYS A 77 -1.16 1.26 32.85
CA CYS A 77 -2.61 1.14 32.78
C CYS A 77 -3.05 0.59 31.41
N GLY A 78 -4.34 0.31 31.27
CA GLY A 78 -4.89 -0.22 30.03
C GLY A 78 -4.72 -1.73 29.89
N LYS A 79 -5.06 -2.24 28.70
CA LYS A 79 -5.10 -3.68 28.44
C LYS A 79 -3.72 -4.21 28.08
N ASP A 80 -3.28 -5.25 28.79
CA ASP A 80 -2.02 -5.93 28.48
C ASP A 80 -2.15 -6.88 27.27
N SER A 81 -1.03 -7.11 26.59
CA SER A 81 -0.95 -8.06 25.49
C SER A 81 -0.99 -9.50 26.03
N ALA A 82 -1.93 -10.31 25.55
CA ALA A 82 -2.06 -11.70 26.00
C ALA A 82 -0.80 -12.55 25.75
N LEU A 83 -0.09 -12.28 24.66
CA LEU A 83 1.14 -13.00 24.29
C LEU A 83 2.39 -12.33 24.84
N PHE A 84 2.52 -11.02 24.64
CA PHE A 84 3.77 -10.33 24.93
C PHE A 84 3.89 -9.84 26.37
N LYS A 85 2.77 -9.65 27.09
CA LYS A 85 2.69 -9.22 28.50
C LYS A 85 3.71 -8.14 28.93
N PRO A 86 3.85 -7.02 28.19
CA PRO A 86 4.80 -5.97 28.56
C PRO A 86 4.50 -5.33 29.91
N GLY A 87 3.23 -5.25 30.35
CA GLY A 87 2.87 -4.69 31.67
C GLY A 87 3.49 -5.50 32.80
N GLN A 88 3.22 -6.80 32.84
CA GLN A 88 3.83 -7.70 33.82
C GLN A 88 5.37 -7.72 33.72
N SER A 89 5.92 -7.64 32.51
CA SER A 89 7.37 -7.64 32.30
C SER A 89 8.05 -6.36 32.84
N LEU A 90 7.38 -5.20 32.77
CA LEU A 90 7.87 -3.96 33.39
C LEU A 90 7.87 -4.05 34.92
N VAL A 91 6.84 -4.63 35.52
CA VAL A 91 6.78 -4.89 36.97
C VAL A 91 7.94 -5.79 37.39
N ALA A 92 8.12 -6.92 36.70
CA ALA A 92 9.21 -7.86 36.98
C ALA A 92 10.60 -7.22 36.82
N LEU A 93 10.79 -6.36 35.81
CA LEU A 93 12.02 -5.59 35.62
C LEU A 93 12.29 -4.65 36.81
N ALA A 94 11.28 -3.93 37.30
CA ALA A 94 11.46 -3.05 38.44
C ALA A 94 11.87 -3.82 39.71
N GLU A 95 11.21 -4.95 39.96
CA GLU A 95 11.43 -5.75 41.16
C GLU A 95 12.75 -6.53 41.12
N ARG A 96 13.06 -7.16 39.99
CA ARG A 96 14.14 -8.17 39.89
C ARG A 96 15.28 -7.76 38.97
N GLY A 97 15.09 -6.83 38.06
CA GLY A 97 16.09 -6.44 37.06
C GLY A 97 16.25 -7.50 35.96
N VAL A 98 17.48 -7.69 35.50
CA VAL A 98 17.84 -8.63 34.43
C VAL A 98 18.92 -9.62 34.88
N ASP A 99 18.98 -10.79 34.24
CA ASP A 99 20.04 -11.78 34.44
C ASP A 99 21.29 -11.51 33.57
N ASP A 100 22.30 -12.38 33.65
CA ASP A 100 23.55 -12.28 32.88
C ASP A 100 23.35 -12.31 31.36
N LYS A 101 22.20 -12.82 30.89
CA LYS A 101 21.81 -12.85 29.48
C LYS A 101 20.93 -11.65 29.10
N ARG A 102 20.79 -10.68 30.00
CA ARG A 102 19.92 -9.50 29.86
C ARG A 102 18.43 -9.85 29.73
N ARG A 103 18.02 -11.03 30.18
CA ARG A 103 16.62 -11.42 30.26
C ARG A 103 16.00 -10.81 31.52
N ILE A 104 14.80 -10.26 31.40
CA ILE A 104 14.02 -9.79 32.55
C ILE A 104 13.65 -11.00 33.41
N ILE A 105 14.10 -10.99 34.67
CA ILE A 105 13.88 -12.09 35.61
C ILE A 105 12.38 -12.12 35.95
N ASP A 106 11.77 -13.32 35.97
CA ASP A 106 10.35 -13.56 36.24
C ASP A 106 9.34 -12.90 35.28
N ALA A 107 9.80 -12.37 34.13
CA ALA A 107 8.91 -11.89 33.09
C ALA A 107 8.20 -13.04 32.37
N ALA A 108 6.86 -12.97 32.34
CA ALA A 108 5.96 -13.90 31.68
C ALA A 108 5.70 -13.55 30.20
N GLY A 109 6.20 -12.40 29.74
CA GLY A 109 6.10 -11.98 28.34
C GLY A 109 6.87 -12.89 27.39
N TYR A 110 6.51 -12.83 26.11
CA TYR A 110 7.28 -13.49 25.05
C TYR A 110 8.62 -12.78 24.81
N ASP A 111 9.71 -13.55 24.83
CA ASP A 111 11.10 -13.11 24.58
C ASP A 111 11.53 -11.81 25.29
N PRO A 112 11.46 -11.73 26.64
CA PRO A 112 11.74 -10.53 27.42
C PRO A 112 13.25 -10.33 27.64
N VAL A 113 13.98 -10.09 26.55
CA VAL A 113 15.44 -9.87 26.56
C VAL A 113 15.75 -8.44 26.10
N LEU A 114 16.64 -7.76 26.81
CA LEU A 114 17.03 -6.37 26.58
C LEU A 114 18.50 -6.27 26.11
N PRO A 115 18.82 -6.73 24.88
CA PRO A 115 20.20 -6.87 24.42
C PRO A 115 20.96 -5.54 24.33
N SER A 116 20.24 -4.44 24.11
CA SER A 116 20.81 -3.11 23.89
C SER A 116 20.91 -2.25 25.16
N ILE A 117 20.42 -2.74 26.31
CA ILE A 117 20.43 -1.99 27.57
C ILE A 117 21.57 -2.50 28.46
N ASP A 118 22.33 -1.59 29.03
CA ASP A 118 23.36 -1.90 30.03
C ASP A 118 22.70 -2.22 31.39
N PRO A 119 23.14 -3.26 32.13
CA PRO A 119 22.67 -3.52 33.48
C PRO A 119 22.72 -2.32 34.44
N GLU A 120 23.70 -1.42 34.31
CA GLU A 120 23.75 -0.19 35.11
C GLU A 120 22.59 0.75 34.79
N GLN A 121 22.17 0.84 33.52
CA GLN A 121 21.01 1.64 33.11
C GLN A 121 19.70 1.02 33.61
N VAL A 122 19.61 -0.32 33.66
CA VAL A 122 18.49 -1.01 34.33
C VAL A 122 18.46 -0.61 35.81
N GLN A 123 19.61 -0.59 36.49
CA GLN A 123 19.65 -0.19 37.89
C GLN A 123 19.30 1.29 38.10
N GLN A 124 19.75 2.19 37.22
CA GLN A 124 19.32 3.59 37.22
C GLN A 124 17.80 3.68 37.11
N PHE A 125 17.21 3.01 36.13
CA PHE A 125 15.75 2.99 35.93
C PHE A 125 15.02 2.55 37.20
N ARG A 126 15.45 1.44 37.81
CA ARG A 126 14.88 0.90 39.06
C ARG A 126 14.97 1.87 40.24
N ASN A 127 16.05 2.64 40.32
CA ASN A 127 16.27 3.63 41.39
C ASN A 127 15.54 4.95 41.11
N GLN A 128 15.34 5.29 39.84
CA GLN A 128 14.78 6.57 39.42
C GLN A 128 13.26 6.62 39.53
N VAL A 129 12.57 5.55 39.09
CA VAL A 129 11.12 5.51 39.01
C VAL A 129 10.48 4.47 39.92
N GLU A 130 9.39 4.86 40.57
CA GLU A 130 8.43 3.94 41.20
C GLU A 130 7.43 3.48 40.13
N ILE A 131 7.28 2.16 39.93
CA ILE A 131 6.29 1.59 39.00
C ILE A 131 4.97 1.35 39.73
N LEU A 132 3.88 1.86 39.16
CA LEU A 132 2.52 1.64 39.64
C LEU A 132 1.77 0.75 38.65
N ASP A 133 1.51 -0.49 39.03
CA ASP A 133 0.76 -1.43 38.20
C ASP A 133 -0.75 -1.26 38.38
N TRP A 134 -1.38 -0.65 37.38
CA TRP A 134 -2.84 -0.54 37.21
C TRP A 134 -3.27 -1.23 35.91
N THR A 135 -2.57 -2.31 35.53
CA THR A 135 -2.91 -3.11 34.36
C THR A 135 -4.37 -3.56 34.42
N GLY A 136 -5.09 -3.33 33.33
CA GLY A 136 -6.52 -3.60 33.19
C GLY A 136 -7.43 -2.39 33.48
N GLU A 137 -6.94 -1.36 34.16
CA GLU A 137 -7.71 -0.14 34.42
C GLU A 137 -7.77 0.75 33.17
N GLU A 138 -8.98 1.17 32.81
CA GLU A 138 -9.26 2.01 31.64
C GLU A 138 -10.20 3.19 31.93
N ASP A 139 -10.68 3.32 33.18
CA ASP A 139 -11.50 4.44 33.62
C ASP A 139 -10.65 5.71 33.76
N LEU A 140 -10.99 6.71 32.95
CA LEU A 140 -10.24 7.97 32.90
C LEU A 140 -10.34 8.77 34.20
N GLN A 141 -11.44 8.71 34.94
CA GLN A 141 -11.57 9.43 36.21
C GLN A 141 -10.64 8.82 37.26
N VAL A 142 -10.64 7.50 37.37
CA VAL A 142 -9.73 6.77 38.27
C VAL A 142 -8.28 7.08 37.92
N LEU A 143 -7.90 6.98 36.64
CA LEU A 143 -6.53 7.24 36.20
C LEU A 143 -6.12 8.71 36.40
N GLN A 144 -7.04 9.66 36.22
CA GLN A 144 -6.80 11.09 36.49
C GLN A 144 -6.49 11.36 37.95
N GLU A 145 -7.26 10.78 38.88
CA GLU A 145 -7.03 10.90 40.31
C GLU A 145 -5.67 10.31 40.72
N ARG A 146 -5.28 9.18 40.11
CA ARG A 146 -3.97 8.56 40.33
C ARG A 146 -2.84 9.45 39.85
N VAL A 147 -2.92 9.96 38.62
CA VAL A 147 -1.91 10.90 38.09
C VAL A 147 -1.76 12.11 39.00
N ARG A 148 -2.88 12.71 39.44
CA ARG A 148 -2.86 13.85 40.36
C ARG A 148 -2.16 13.50 41.68
N SER A 149 -2.50 12.36 42.29
CA SER A 149 -1.88 11.90 43.52
C SER A 149 -0.36 11.67 43.38
N LEU A 150 0.10 11.18 42.22
CA LEU A 150 1.52 11.01 41.93
C LEU A 150 2.22 12.36 41.73
N SER A 151 1.59 13.29 41.01
CA SER A 151 2.10 14.66 40.84
C SER A 151 2.25 15.39 42.17
N ASP A 152 1.31 15.22 43.10
CA ASP A 152 1.38 15.81 44.45
C ASP A 152 2.51 15.19 45.30
N ARG A 153 2.91 13.94 45.01
CA ARG A 153 4.00 13.20 45.67
C ARG A 153 5.38 13.47 45.03
N ASN A 154 5.51 14.44 44.13
CA ASN A 154 6.75 14.67 43.38
C ASN A 154 7.98 14.85 44.31
N PRO A 155 8.94 13.91 44.30
CA PRO A 155 10.14 13.99 45.13
C PRO A 155 11.23 14.90 44.55
N GLY A 156 10.95 15.59 43.43
CA GLY A 156 11.91 16.38 42.68
C GLY A 156 12.71 15.53 41.67
N VAL A 157 13.70 16.16 41.03
CA VAL A 157 14.53 15.47 40.01
C VAL A 157 15.38 14.36 40.62
N PHE A 158 15.55 13.27 39.88
CA PHE A 158 16.45 12.19 40.26
C PHE A 158 17.92 12.64 40.21
N THR A 159 18.67 12.36 41.27
CA THR A 159 20.10 12.65 41.37
C THR A 159 20.88 11.34 41.50
N SER A 160 21.79 11.10 40.55
CA SER A 160 22.71 9.97 40.57
C SER A 160 24.01 10.35 41.28
N GLU A 161 24.49 9.51 42.21
CA GLU A 161 25.82 9.66 42.82
C GLU A 161 26.97 9.33 41.84
N LYS A 162 26.68 8.54 40.80
CA LYS A 162 27.63 8.24 39.71
C LYS A 162 27.54 9.34 38.65
N LYS A 163 28.68 9.96 38.31
CA LYS A 163 28.80 10.82 37.12
C LYS A 163 28.39 9.99 35.89
N GLU A 164 27.52 10.55 35.04
CA GLU A 164 27.20 9.98 33.74
C GLU A 164 28.51 9.65 33.02
N THR A 165 28.80 8.36 32.87
CA THR A 165 29.80 7.91 31.91
C THR A 165 29.25 8.33 30.57
N GLY A 166 29.93 9.24 29.88
CA GLY A 166 29.59 9.72 28.54
C GLY A 166 29.73 8.64 27.47
N GLU A 167 29.49 7.37 27.82
CA GLU A 167 29.42 6.28 26.87
C GLU A 167 28.24 6.54 25.95
N THR A 168 28.59 6.68 24.67
CA THR A 168 27.64 6.91 23.61
C THR A 168 26.73 5.69 23.55
N ARG A 169 25.48 5.84 24.02
CA ARG A 169 24.45 4.79 23.94
C ARG A 169 24.43 4.29 22.50
N ARG A 170 24.67 2.98 22.31
CA ARG A 170 24.67 2.36 20.98
C ARG A 170 23.30 2.58 20.36
N GLN A 171 23.23 3.44 19.35
CA GLN A 171 22.01 3.62 18.56
C GLN A 171 21.79 2.36 17.72
N GLU A 172 20.53 2.07 17.40
CA GLU A 172 20.19 0.98 16.50
C GLU A 172 20.78 1.26 15.11
N GLU A 173 21.72 0.42 14.67
CA GLU A 173 22.30 0.51 13.34
C GLU A 173 21.49 -0.36 12.37
N PHE A 174 20.75 0.30 11.48
CA PHE A 174 20.01 -0.38 10.42
C PHE A 174 20.80 -0.33 9.11
N VAL A 175 20.93 -1.47 8.43
CA VAL A 175 21.46 -1.51 7.07
C VAL A 175 20.37 -1.03 6.11
N SER A 176 20.59 0.15 5.52
CA SER A 176 19.65 0.71 4.54
C SER A 176 19.68 -0.06 3.23
N ILE A 177 18.50 -0.43 2.73
CA ILE A 177 18.29 -1.01 1.41
C ILE A 177 17.41 -0.08 0.59
N ARG A 178 17.63 -0.01 -0.73
CA ARG A 178 16.79 0.79 -1.62
C ARG A 178 15.55 -0.01 -2.05
N PRO A 179 14.36 0.62 -2.15
CA PRO A 179 13.24 0.02 -2.85
C PRO A 179 13.62 -0.33 -4.29
N GLY A 180 13.12 -1.46 -4.81
CA GLY A 180 13.44 -1.93 -6.15
C GLY A 180 13.14 -3.41 -6.34
N GLY A 181 13.55 -3.94 -7.49
CA GLY A 181 13.22 -5.30 -7.95
C GLY A 181 12.38 -5.26 -9.22
N GLN A 182 12.46 -6.30 -10.03
CA GLN A 182 11.59 -6.46 -11.19
C GLN A 182 10.42 -7.38 -10.81
N ARG A 183 9.20 -6.97 -11.16
CA ARG A 183 8.07 -7.88 -11.13
C ARG A 183 8.28 -8.88 -12.26
N GLU A 184 8.66 -10.11 -11.92
CA GLU A 184 8.63 -11.22 -12.87
C GLU A 184 7.20 -11.33 -13.39
N PRO A 185 6.96 -11.26 -14.72
CA PRO A 185 5.60 -11.31 -15.22
C PRO A 185 4.91 -12.63 -14.82
N LEU A 186 3.59 -12.60 -14.63
CA LEU A 186 2.84 -13.76 -14.10
C LEU A 186 2.90 -15.01 -14.99
N LEU A 187 3.26 -14.84 -16.26
CA LEU A 187 3.52 -15.93 -17.21
C LEU A 187 4.77 -16.75 -16.88
N TYR A 188 5.62 -16.30 -15.95
CA TYR A 188 6.92 -16.89 -15.67
C TYR A 188 6.95 -17.80 -14.44
N ASP A 189 5.88 -17.96 -13.66
CA ASP A 189 5.88 -19.02 -12.64
C ASP A 189 5.71 -20.37 -13.36
N PRO A 190 6.66 -21.31 -13.20
CA PRO A 190 6.57 -22.64 -13.80
C PRO A 190 5.28 -23.40 -13.49
N LYS A 191 4.56 -23.05 -12.42
CA LYS A 191 3.30 -23.71 -12.06
C LYS A 191 2.07 -23.10 -12.73
N GLY A 192 2.21 -21.92 -13.33
CA GLY A 192 1.16 -21.25 -14.08
C GLY A 192 0.72 -19.94 -13.42
N TYR A 193 -0.54 -19.54 -13.65
CA TYR A 193 -1.06 -18.23 -13.23
C TYR A 193 -2.41 -18.35 -12.55
N PHE A 194 -2.77 -17.28 -11.82
CA PHE A 194 -3.99 -17.22 -11.04
C PHE A 194 -4.92 -16.10 -11.51
N VAL A 195 -6.21 -16.41 -11.54
CA VAL A 195 -7.29 -15.45 -11.77
C VAL A 195 -8.08 -15.34 -10.48
N ILE A 196 -8.18 -14.12 -9.96
CA ILE A 196 -8.90 -13.81 -8.72
C ILE A 196 -10.16 -13.03 -9.09
N SER A 197 -11.26 -13.40 -8.46
CA SER A 197 -12.54 -12.74 -8.58
C SER A 197 -13.24 -12.70 -7.22
N ILE A 198 -14.21 -11.81 -7.08
CA ILE A 198 -15.00 -11.70 -5.86
C ILE A 198 -16.45 -12.04 -6.15
N GLU A 199 -17.08 -12.74 -5.21
CA GLU A 199 -18.47 -13.16 -5.22
C GLU A 199 -19.18 -12.46 -4.04
N PRO A 200 -19.75 -11.27 -4.26
CA PRO A 200 -20.22 -10.39 -3.18
C PRO A 200 -21.41 -10.97 -2.41
N GLU A 201 -22.29 -11.68 -3.11
CA GLU A 201 -23.48 -12.32 -2.54
C GLU A 201 -23.10 -13.43 -1.57
N GLN A 202 -22.13 -14.29 -1.93
CA GLN A 202 -21.60 -15.33 -1.04
C GLN A 202 -20.62 -14.78 0.01
N LYS A 203 -20.16 -13.53 -0.14
CA LYS A 203 -19.06 -12.92 0.61
C LYS A 203 -17.76 -13.73 0.51
N GLU A 204 -17.47 -14.23 -0.69
CA GLU A 204 -16.32 -15.10 -0.97
C GLU A 204 -15.41 -14.53 -2.06
N ILE A 205 -14.13 -14.85 -1.96
CA ILE A 205 -13.13 -14.69 -2.99
C ILE A 205 -13.03 -16.02 -3.71
N LEU A 206 -13.06 -15.97 -5.04
CA LEU A 206 -12.86 -17.10 -5.91
C LEU A 206 -11.51 -16.96 -6.61
N LEU A 207 -10.61 -17.90 -6.36
CA LEU A 207 -9.30 -17.98 -6.97
C LEU A 207 -9.21 -19.22 -7.85
N ARG A 208 -8.79 -19.04 -9.10
CA ARG A 208 -8.61 -20.11 -10.09
C ARG A 208 -7.18 -20.16 -10.57
N HIS A 209 -6.60 -21.34 -10.57
CA HIS A 209 -5.27 -21.64 -11.02
C HIS A 209 -5.30 -22.30 -12.39
N TYR A 210 -4.46 -21.82 -13.31
CA TYR A 210 -4.28 -22.36 -14.65
C TYR A 210 -2.82 -22.73 -14.85
N LEU A 211 -2.55 -23.89 -15.43
CA LEU A 211 -1.20 -24.32 -15.81
C LEU A 211 -0.62 -23.43 -16.92
N PRO A 212 0.69 -23.51 -17.22
CA PRO A 212 1.31 -22.74 -18.31
C PRO A 212 0.69 -22.97 -19.69
N ASP A 213 0.04 -24.11 -19.91
CA ASP A 213 -0.70 -24.45 -21.14
C ASP A 213 -2.16 -23.95 -21.14
N HIS A 214 -2.51 -23.08 -20.18
CA HIS A 214 -3.85 -22.51 -19.96
C HIS A 214 -4.92 -23.52 -19.52
N THR A 215 -4.55 -24.76 -19.17
CA THR A 215 -5.51 -25.73 -18.65
C THR A 215 -5.91 -25.38 -17.21
N PRO A 216 -7.22 -25.42 -16.87
CA PRO A 216 -7.66 -25.23 -15.49
C PRO A 216 -7.08 -26.32 -14.59
N ALA A 217 -6.50 -25.93 -13.46
CA ALA A 217 -5.82 -26.85 -12.55
C ALA A 217 -6.54 -26.96 -11.20
N HIS A 218 -6.63 -25.83 -10.48
CA HIS A 218 -7.14 -25.80 -9.11
C HIS A 218 -8.11 -24.63 -8.93
N GLU A 219 -9.06 -24.77 -8.02
CA GLU A 219 -9.97 -23.71 -7.61
C GLU A 219 -9.98 -23.62 -6.08
N MET A 220 -10.03 -22.41 -5.55
CA MET A 220 -10.12 -22.15 -4.12
C MET A 220 -11.15 -21.05 -3.85
N ARG A 221 -12.03 -21.31 -2.89
CA ARG A 221 -12.97 -20.34 -2.32
C ARG A 221 -12.57 -20.01 -0.90
N GLY A 222 -12.64 -18.74 -0.54
CA GLY A 222 -12.29 -18.31 0.81
C GLY A 222 -12.68 -16.88 1.10
N ARG A 223 -12.62 -16.48 2.37
CA ARG A 223 -12.95 -15.11 2.81
C ARG A 223 -11.74 -14.32 3.29
N GLY A 224 -10.63 -15.00 3.54
CA GLY A 224 -9.41 -14.43 4.12
C GLY A 224 -8.23 -14.58 3.18
N ALA A 225 -7.54 -13.48 2.90
CA ALA A 225 -6.37 -13.44 2.04
C ALA A 225 -5.24 -14.33 2.58
N THR A 226 -4.97 -14.24 3.89
CA THR A 226 -3.92 -15.04 4.54
C THR A 226 -4.20 -16.54 4.44
N SER A 227 -5.42 -16.99 4.73
CA SER A 227 -5.75 -18.42 4.69
C SER A 227 -5.67 -18.97 3.26
N MET A 228 -6.11 -18.18 2.26
CA MET A 228 -6.01 -18.58 0.87
C MET A 228 -4.56 -18.65 0.39
N LEU A 229 -3.74 -17.63 0.68
CA LEU A 229 -2.31 -17.65 0.34
C LEU A 229 -1.58 -18.83 0.98
N LEU A 230 -1.83 -19.10 2.27
CA LEU A 230 -1.26 -20.27 2.96
C LEU A 230 -1.71 -21.59 2.33
N GLY A 231 -2.95 -21.68 1.83
CA GLY A 231 -3.42 -22.83 1.07
C GLY A 231 -2.60 -23.05 -0.21
N LEU A 232 -2.33 -21.99 -0.98
CA LEU A 232 -1.51 -22.07 -2.19
C LEU A 232 -0.07 -22.51 -1.89
N LEU A 233 0.51 -21.98 -0.81
CA LEU A 233 1.87 -22.33 -0.38
C LEU A 233 1.96 -23.77 0.14
N ARG A 234 0.96 -24.21 0.93
CA ARG A 234 0.86 -25.58 1.44
C ARG A 234 0.83 -26.60 0.31
N ASP A 235 0.03 -26.32 -0.73
CA ASP A 235 -0.10 -27.20 -1.89
C ASP A 235 1.01 -26.93 -2.94
N ALA A 236 2.00 -26.12 -2.56
CA ALA A 236 3.15 -25.75 -3.36
C ALA A 236 2.76 -25.23 -4.75
N LEU A 237 1.67 -24.48 -4.92
CA LEU A 237 1.21 -24.00 -6.23
C LEU A 237 1.96 -22.75 -6.72
N VAL A 238 2.84 -22.19 -5.89
CA VAL A 238 3.66 -21.01 -6.19
C VAL A 238 5.12 -21.37 -5.98
N THR A 239 5.98 -21.02 -6.93
CA THR A 239 7.42 -21.33 -6.83
C THR A 239 8.28 -20.10 -6.58
N GLN A 240 7.83 -18.94 -7.04
CA GLN A 240 8.56 -17.67 -6.92
C GLN A 240 8.06 -16.84 -5.72
N LEU A 241 8.99 -16.33 -4.91
CA LEU A 241 8.66 -15.46 -3.78
C LEU A 241 7.99 -14.14 -4.22
N SER A 242 8.37 -13.62 -5.39
CA SER A 242 7.74 -12.44 -6.02
C SER A 242 6.27 -12.70 -6.37
N HIS A 243 5.96 -13.89 -6.89
CA HIS A 243 4.59 -14.31 -7.20
C HIS A 243 3.76 -14.53 -5.92
N ALA A 244 4.35 -15.11 -4.87
CA ALA A 244 3.69 -15.20 -3.57
C ALA A 244 3.37 -13.81 -2.98
N GLY A 245 4.29 -12.85 -3.11
CA GLY A 245 4.07 -11.45 -2.73
C GLY A 245 2.93 -10.81 -3.50
N TYR A 246 2.88 -11.00 -4.83
CA TYR A 246 1.78 -10.53 -5.67
C TYR A 246 0.42 -11.12 -5.27
N LEU A 247 0.36 -12.44 -5.06
CA LEU A 247 -0.88 -13.11 -4.65
C LEU A 247 -1.37 -12.60 -3.30
N GLY A 248 -0.45 -12.36 -2.36
CA GLY A 248 -0.79 -11.72 -1.09
C GLY A 248 -1.43 -10.34 -1.27
N GLU A 249 -0.88 -9.50 -2.15
CA GLU A 249 -1.43 -8.18 -2.48
C GLU A 249 -2.83 -8.28 -3.10
N GLU A 250 -3.01 -9.12 -4.12
CA GLU A 250 -4.29 -9.25 -4.83
C GLU A 250 -5.37 -9.86 -3.96
N LEU A 251 -5.05 -10.89 -3.17
CA LEU A 251 -5.99 -11.48 -2.22
C LEU A 251 -6.40 -10.48 -1.13
N ALA A 252 -5.46 -9.67 -0.63
CA ALA A 252 -5.76 -8.62 0.35
C ALA A 252 -6.67 -7.53 -0.25
N LYS A 253 -6.44 -7.14 -1.51
CA LYS A 253 -7.35 -6.24 -2.25
C LYS A 253 -8.74 -6.85 -2.42
N ALA A 254 -8.84 -8.11 -2.82
CA ALA A 254 -10.11 -8.81 -2.98
C ALA A 254 -10.88 -8.91 -1.64
N GLN A 255 -10.20 -9.26 -0.55
CA GLN A 255 -10.78 -9.29 0.80
C GLN A 255 -11.29 -7.91 1.23
N THR A 256 -10.47 -6.86 1.03
CA THR A 256 -10.84 -5.47 1.35
C THR A 256 -12.06 -5.04 0.52
N ALA A 257 -12.10 -5.40 -0.76
CA ALA A 257 -13.23 -5.08 -1.62
C ALA A 257 -14.53 -5.72 -1.16
N LEU A 258 -14.50 -6.98 -0.70
CA LEU A 258 -15.66 -7.64 -0.11
C LEU A 258 -16.10 -6.98 1.20
N GLN A 259 -15.15 -6.62 2.06
CA GLN A 259 -15.43 -6.03 3.37
C GLN A 259 -16.09 -4.64 3.25
N PHE A 260 -15.63 -3.82 2.31
CA PHE A 260 -16.10 -2.44 2.14
C PHE A 260 -17.04 -2.25 0.94
N GLY A 261 -17.45 -3.34 0.27
CA GLY A 261 -18.35 -3.26 -0.89
C GLY A 261 -17.75 -2.55 -2.11
N LEU A 262 -16.43 -2.59 -2.27
CA LEU A 262 -15.73 -1.94 -3.38
C LEU A 262 -15.74 -2.82 -4.64
N ARG A 263 -15.36 -2.21 -5.76
CA ARG A 263 -15.03 -2.90 -7.01
C ARG A 263 -13.60 -3.42 -6.94
N TYR A 264 -13.44 -4.70 -7.24
CA TYR A 264 -12.15 -5.34 -7.41
C TYR A 264 -11.95 -5.66 -8.90
N ASP A 265 -10.85 -5.15 -9.46
CA ASP A 265 -10.30 -5.64 -10.73
C ASP A 265 -8.83 -5.95 -10.46
N GLN A 266 -8.38 -7.17 -10.79
CA GLN A 266 -7.00 -7.61 -10.58
C GLN A 266 -6.01 -6.66 -11.29
N ASP A 267 -4.85 -6.41 -10.67
CA ASP A 267 -3.83 -5.45 -11.14
C ASP A 267 -4.28 -3.97 -11.19
N ARG A 268 -5.50 -3.65 -10.73
CA ARG A 268 -6.00 -2.28 -10.61
C ARG A 268 -6.13 -1.83 -9.15
N PRO A 269 -6.10 -0.51 -8.90
CA PRO A 269 -6.52 0.04 -7.61
C PRO A 269 -7.99 -0.26 -7.33
N LEU A 270 -8.32 -0.42 -6.05
CA LEU A 270 -9.71 -0.54 -5.61
C LEU A 270 -10.48 0.73 -5.92
N ARG A 271 -11.74 0.58 -6.36
CA ARG A 271 -12.62 1.69 -6.73
C ARG A 271 -14.00 1.52 -6.10
N PRO A 272 -14.76 2.60 -5.89
CA PRO A 272 -16.19 2.48 -5.56
C PRO A 272 -16.93 1.68 -6.64
N ARG A 273 -17.97 0.95 -6.25
CA ARG A 273 -18.87 0.34 -7.23
C ARG A 273 -19.65 1.44 -7.95
N GLU A 274 -19.74 1.32 -9.26
CA GLU A 274 -20.62 2.17 -10.06
C GLU A 274 -22.05 1.74 -9.77
N THR A 275 -22.88 2.67 -9.30
CA THR A 275 -24.33 2.47 -9.26
C THR A 275 -24.83 2.47 -10.69
N PRO A 276 -25.64 1.49 -11.12
CA PRO A 276 -26.34 1.59 -12.39
C PRO A 276 -27.10 2.92 -12.43
N ALA A 277 -26.99 3.69 -13.52
CA ALA A 277 -27.79 4.88 -13.70
C ALA A 277 -29.27 4.50 -13.52
N GLN A 278 -29.99 5.22 -12.65
CA GLN A 278 -31.42 4.99 -12.46
C GLN A 278 -32.11 5.11 -13.83
N PRO A 279 -32.98 4.16 -14.22
CA PRO A 279 -33.80 4.36 -15.40
C PRO A 279 -34.67 5.59 -15.17
N VAL A 280 -34.44 6.62 -15.98
CA VAL A 280 -35.22 7.86 -15.95
C VAL A 280 -36.67 7.49 -16.25
N ALA A 281 -37.59 7.89 -15.35
CA ALA A 281 -39.01 7.57 -15.44
C ALA A 281 -39.60 7.90 -16.82
N GLU A 282 -40.33 6.95 -17.38
CA GLU A 282 -41.08 7.07 -18.63
C GLU A 282 -42.10 8.21 -18.51
N GLY A 283 -41.80 9.34 -19.15
CA GLY A 283 -42.63 10.53 -19.01
C GLY A 283 -42.34 11.64 -20.01
N ALA A 284 -41.97 11.31 -21.25
CA ALA A 284 -42.05 12.25 -22.36
C ALA A 284 -42.04 11.47 -23.68
N LYS A 285 -43.18 11.48 -24.39
CA LYS A 285 -43.25 11.07 -25.80
C LYS A 285 -42.35 12.01 -26.60
N THR A 286 -41.11 11.59 -26.80
CA THR A 286 -40.24 12.07 -27.86
C THR A 286 -39.98 10.86 -28.74
N THR A 287 -40.29 11.02 -30.03
CA THR A 287 -40.03 10.03 -31.08
C THR A 287 -38.59 9.57 -30.97
N THR A 288 -38.39 8.38 -30.43
CA THR A 288 -37.09 7.74 -30.34
C THR A 288 -36.64 7.49 -31.78
N PRO A 289 -35.52 8.05 -32.27
CA PRO A 289 -34.86 7.45 -33.41
C PRO A 289 -34.51 6.02 -32.97
N ALA A 290 -34.71 5.04 -33.85
CA ALA A 290 -34.26 3.68 -33.60
C ALA A 290 -32.82 3.71 -33.03
N PRO A 291 -32.47 2.81 -32.10
CA PRO A 291 -31.11 2.73 -31.58
C PRO A 291 -30.17 2.74 -32.79
N PRO A 292 -29.08 3.55 -32.78
CA PRO A 292 -28.21 3.64 -33.92
C PRO A 292 -27.81 2.21 -34.25
N LYS A 293 -28.24 1.73 -35.42
CA LYS A 293 -27.70 0.50 -35.97
C LYS A 293 -26.21 0.75 -35.99
N ILE A 294 -25.46 0.11 -35.09
CA ILE A 294 -24.03 0.02 -35.23
C ILE A 294 -23.87 -0.74 -36.53
N HIS A 295 -23.71 0.00 -37.62
CA HIS A 295 -23.22 -0.56 -38.86
C HIS A 295 -21.86 -1.10 -38.49
N SER A 296 -21.75 -2.42 -38.41
CA SER A 296 -20.47 -3.11 -38.37
C SER A 296 -19.71 -2.66 -39.61
N VAL A 297 -18.86 -1.64 -39.47
CA VAL A 297 -17.97 -1.22 -40.53
C VAL A 297 -16.97 -2.38 -40.68
N PRO A 298 -17.00 -3.14 -41.78
CA PRO A 298 -16.09 -4.26 -41.93
C PRO A 298 -14.66 -3.71 -42.00
N LEU A 299 -13.72 -4.38 -41.33
CA LEU A 299 -12.30 -4.04 -41.42
C LEU A 299 -11.85 -4.13 -42.88
N LEU A 300 -11.32 -3.02 -43.39
CA LEU A 300 -10.89 -2.87 -44.77
C LEU A 300 -9.62 -3.70 -45.03
N THR A 301 -9.66 -4.51 -46.10
CA THR A 301 -8.46 -5.17 -46.65
C THR A 301 -7.77 -4.26 -47.68
N VAL A 302 -6.48 -4.49 -47.95
CA VAL A 302 -5.65 -3.67 -48.87
C VAL A 302 -6.26 -3.52 -50.28
N LYS A 303 -7.01 -4.52 -50.76
CA LYS A 303 -7.69 -4.44 -52.07
C LYS A 303 -8.83 -3.41 -52.11
N GLN A 304 -9.36 -3.02 -50.95
CA GLN A 304 -10.54 -2.16 -50.87
C GLN A 304 -10.19 -0.68 -50.70
N LEU A 305 -8.99 -0.32 -50.22
CA LEU A 305 -8.59 1.07 -49.96
C LEU A 305 -8.52 1.94 -51.24
N GLY A 306 -8.22 1.33 -52.39
CA GLY A 306 -8.15 2.03 -53.69
C GLY A 306 -9.51 2.31 -54.35
N GLU A 307 -10.60 1.70 -53.85
CA GLU A 307 -11.95 1.80 -54.42
C GLU A 307 -12.95 2.54 -53.49
N ILE A 308 -12.46 3.08 -52.36
CA ILE A 308 -13.30 3.75 -51.37
C ILE A 308 -13.80 5.10 -51.92
N ALA A 309 -15.12 5.28 -51.93
CA ALA A 309 -15.74 6.56 -52.22
C ALA A 309 -15.40 7.59 -51.12
N PRO A 310 -15.00 8.82 -51.47
CA PRO A 310 -14.77 9.89 -50.50
C PRO A 310 -15.99 10.10 -49.58
N GLY A 311 -15.73 10.28 -48.28
CA GLY A 311 -16.75 10.41 -47.24
C GLY A 311 -17.14 9.12 -46.53
N THR A 312 -16.58 7.97 -46.94
CA THR A 312 -16.82 6.67 -46.28
C THR A 312 -16.11 6.62 -44.93
N LEU A 313 -16.80 6.11 -43.90
CA LEU A 313 -16.22 5.89 -42.58
C LEU A 313 -15.38 4.61 -42.57
N VAL A 314 -14.13 4.72 -42.13
CA VAL A 314 -13.12 3.67 -42.15
C VAL A 314 -12.56 3.44 -40.74
N ASP A 315 -12.18 2.19 -40.47
CA ASP A 315 -11.48 1.77 -39.25
C ASP A 315 -10.20 1.04 -39.68
N LEU A 316 -9.05 1.61 -39.34
CA LEU A 316 -7.76 1.16 -39.83
C LEU A 316 -6.66 1.21 -38.78
N PHE A 317 -5.64 0.37 -38.98
CA PHE A 317 -4.39 0.43 -38.24
C PHE A 317 -3.34 1.17 -39.05
N PHE A 318 -2.56 2.02 -38.38
CA PHE A 318 -1.68 2.98 -39.01
C PHE A 318 -0.39 3.14 -38.21
N SER A 319 0.75 3.05 -38.88
CA SER A 319 2.08 3.35 -38.31
C SER A 319 2.55 4.71 -38.80
N VAL A 320 2.77 5.64 -37.88
CA VAL A 320 3.31 6.98 -38.20
C VAL A 320 4.78 6.87 -38.61
N THR A 321 5.12 7.33 -39.81
CA THR A 321 6.50 7.36 -40.32
C THR A 321 7.08 8.76 -40.39
N ASP A 322 6.22 9.79 -40.49
CA ASP A 322 6.62 11.19 -40.60
C ASP A 322 5.47 12.13 -40.21
N LEU A 323 5.79 13.40 -39.99
CA LEU A 323 4.84 14.44 -39.58
C LEU A 323 4.85 15.57 -40.62
N PRO A 324 4.10 15.42 -41.74
CA PRO A 324 4.20 16.33 -42.87
C PRO A 324 3.71 17.75 -42.56
N ARG A 325 2.73 17.91 -41.66
CA ARG A 325 2.18 19.21 -41.22
C ARG A 325 1.71 19.11 -39.78
N GLU A 326 1.49 20.27 -39.15
CA GLU A 326 0.81 20.31 -37.86
C GLU A 326 -0.56 19.62 -37.98
N GLN A 327 -0.87 18.71 -37.05
CA GLN A 327 -2.12 17.94 -37.01
C GLN A 327 -2.32 16.91 -38.16
N VAL A 328 -1.29 16.66 -38.97
CA VAL A 328 -1.32 15.61 -40.00
C VAL A 328 -0.20 14.60 -39.74
N LEU A 329 -0.56 13.31 -39.70
CA LEU A 329 0.35 12.19 -39.51
C LEU A 329 0.54 11.48 -40.84
N GLY A 330 1.77 11.37 -41.32
CA GLY A 330 2.14 10.60 -42.52
C GLY A 330 2.61 9.20 -42.12
N GLY A 331 2.15 8.16 -42.81
CA GLY A 331 2.43 6.80 -42.37
C GLY A 331 1.95 5.71 -43.30
N VAL A 332 2.12 4.47 -42.84
CA VAL A 332 1.76 3.27 -43.60
C VAL A 332 0.56 2.58 -42.97
N PHE A 333 -0.35 2.12 -43.84
CA PHE A 333 -1.44 1.24 -43.46
C PHE A 333 -0.89 -0.08 -42.92
N LEU A 334 -1.54 -0.61 -41.89
CA LEU A 334 -1.23 -1.90 -41.30
C LEU A 334 -2.43 -2.83 -41.47
N LEU A 335 -2.17 -4.08 -41.84
CA LEU A 335 -3.21 -5.09 -41.90
C LEU A 335 -3.50 -5.61 -40.48
N PRO A 336 -4.77 -5.87 -40.13
CA PRO A 336 -5.11 -6.53 -38.88
C PRO A 336 -4.49 -7.93 -38.84
N ASP A 337 -4.09 -8.36 -37.64
CA ASP A 337 -3.63 -9.73 -37.39
C ASP A 337 -4.77 -10.72 -37.68
N GLU A 338 -4.50 -11.77 -38.47
CA GLU A 338 -5.47 -12.83 -38.80
C GLU A 338 -5.96 -13.57 -37.54
N THR A 339 -5.19 -13.51 -36.43
CA THR A 339 -5.56 -14.10 -35.14
C THR A 339 -6.57 -13.27 -34.33
N GLY A 340 -6.88 -12.03 -34.74
CA GLY A 340 -7.82 -11.14 -34.05
C GLY A 340 -7.31 -10.54 -32.72
N THR A 341 -6.06 -10.84 -32.33
CA THR A 341 -5.46 -10.38 -31.07
C THR A 341 -4.97 -8.93 -31.13
N ASN A 342 -4.75 -8.38 -32.34
CA ASN A 342 -4.25 -7.02 -32.60
C ASN A 342 -2.93 -6.68 -31.90
N GLN A 343 -2.10 -7.69 -31.62
CA GLN A 343 -0.81 -7.52 -30.94
C GLN A 343 0.37 -7.41 -31.90
N ALA A 344 0.22 -7.89 -33.14
CA ALA A 344 1.29 -7.98 -34.11
C ALA A 344 0.77 -7.62 -35.52
N PHE A 345 1.27 -6.54 -36.11
CA PHE A 345 0.76 -6.03 -37.39
C PHE A 345 1.77 -6.19 -38.53
N PRO A 346 1.45 -6.91 -39.62
CA PRO A 346 2.28 -6.91 -40.82
C PRO A 346 2.22 -5.55 -41.52
N ARG A 347 3.39 -5.01 -41.88
CA ARG A 347 3.53 -3.75 -42.62
C ARG A 347 3.04 -3.91 -44.06
N THR A 348 2.30 -2.91 -44.55
CA THR A 348 1.99 -2.80 -45.98
C THR A 348 2.84 -1.72 -46.65
N SER A 349 2.84 -1.67 -47.98
CA SER A 349 3.51 -0.63 -48.78
C SER A 349 2.61 0.58 -49.07
N GLN A 350 1.39 0.63 -48.53
CA GLN A 350 0.42 1.68 -48.85
C GLN A 350 0.54 2.86 -47.87
N ARG A 351 0.96 4.01 -48.39
CA ARG A 351 1.11 5.26 -47.64
C ARG A 351 -0.21 6.03 -47.61
N LEU A 352 -0.54 6.57 -46.44
CA LEU A 352 -1.70 7.43 -46.21
C LEU A 352 -1.37 8.54 -45.20
N GLU A 353 -2.24 9.54 -45.17
CA GLU A 353 -2.17 10.65 -44.22
C GLU A 353 -3.39 10.61 -43.31
N VAL A 354 -3.20 10.91 -42.03
CA VAL A 354 -4.28 11.02 -41.04
C VAL A 354 -4.28 12.44 -40.49
N GLU A 355 -5.32 13.21 -40.78
CA GLU A 355 -5.57 14.50 -40.15
C GLU A 355 -6.34 14.28 -38.85
N TRP A 356 -5.88 14.85 -37.74
CA TRP A 356 -6.59 14.85 -36.46
C TRP A 356 -6.78 16.27 -35.96
N ARG A 357 -7.91 16.58 -35.33
CA ARG A 357 -8.25 17.93 -34.85
C ARG A 357 -8.36 17.91 -33.32
N PRO A 358 -8.35 19.07 -32.65
CA PRO A 358 -8.62 19.15 -31.21
C PRO A 358 -9.98 18.58 -30.80
N THR A 359 -10.93 18.49 -31.74
CA THR A 359 -12.24 17.86 -31.57
C THR A 359 -12.23 16.34 -31.75
N SER A 360 -11.14 15.75 -32.25
CA SER A 360 -10.97 14.31 -32.38
C SER A 360 -10.81 13.66 -31.01
N LYS A 361 -11.47 12.53 -30.79
CA LYS A 361 -11.43 11.82 -29.50
C LYS A 361 -10.21 10.91 -29.42
N LEU A 362 -9.25 11.28 -28.58
CA LEU A 362 -8.14 10.41 -28.18
C LEU A 362 -8.60 9.49 -27.05
N ILE A 363 -8.80 8.21 -27.37
CA ILE A 363 -9.37 7.22 -26.43
C ILE A 363 -8.28 6.61 -25.54
N MET A 364 -7.05 6.48 -26.05
CA MET A 364 -5.88 5.98 -25.32
C MET A 364 -4.63 6.70 -25.82
N GLY A 365 -3.82 7.25 -24.91
CA GLY A 365 -2.70 8.14 -25.23
C GLY A 365 -3.11 9.62 -25.31
N GLY A 366 -2.13 10.52 -25.37
CA GLY A 366 -2.32 11.96 -25.55
C GLY A 366 -1.80 12.45 -26.90
N ALA A 367 -2.04 13.73 -27.22
CA ALA A 367 -1.51 14.35 -28.45
C ALA A 367 0.04 14.26 -28.55
N ASN A 368 0.73 14.27 -27.41
CA ASN A 368 2.18 14.11 -27.32
C ASN A 368 2.67 12.69 -27.68
N ASP A 369 1.78 11.70 -27.75
CA ASP A 369 2.11 10.33 -28.15
C ASP A 369 1.93 10.12 -29.68
N LEU A 370 1.43 11.11 -30.41
CA LEU A 370 1.28 11.10 -31.87
C LEU A 370 2.60 11.49 -32.56
N VAL A 371 3.62 10.66 -32.36
CA VAL A 371 4.98 10.89 -32.85
C VAL A 371 5.38 9.88 -33.93
N VAL A 372 6.48 10.14 -34.63
CA VAL A 372 7.09 9.16 -35.55
C VAL A 372 7.37 7.86 -34.80
N GLY A 373 6.94 6.73 -35.37
CA GLY A 373 7.01 5.41 -34.75
C GLY A 373 5.77 5.03 -33.93
N ALA A 374 4.78 5.92 -33.79
CA ALA A 374 3.53 5.58 -33.11
C ALA A 374 2.68 4.60 -33.93
N LEU A 375 2.05 3.67 -33.22
CA LEU A 375 1.06 2.74 -33.74
C LEU A 375 -0.33 3.21 -33.34
N LEU A 376 -1.21 3.39 -34.30
CA LEU A 376 -2.53 3.95 -34.09
C LEU A 376 -3.60 3.01 -34.65
N ARG A 377 -4.75 2.94 -33.97
CA ARG A 377 -6.02 2.60 -34.62
C ARG A 377 -6.80 3.89 -34.84
N VAL A 378 -7.26 4.11 -36.06
CA VAL A 378 -7.91 5.34 -36.48
C VAL A 378 -9.29 4.99 -37.03
N VAL A 379 -10.31 5.59 -36.44
CA VAL A 379 -11.67 5.58 -36.99
C VAL A 379 -11.97 6.98 -37.50
N GLY A 380 -12.31 7.10 -38.79
CA GLY A 380 -12.44 8.40 -39.42
C GLY A 380 -13.07 8.34 -40.81
N LYS A 381 -13.20 9.48 -41.47
CA LYS A 381 -13.73 9.54 -42.84
C LYS A 381 -12.60 9.60 -43.84
N TYR A 382 -12.61 8.68 -44.80
CA TYR A 382 -11.68 8.67 -45.91
C TYR A 382 -12.02 9.79 -46.90
N ASP A 383 -11.01 10.53 -47.33
CA ASP A 383 -11.10 11.65 -48.27
C ASP A 383 -10.23 11.39 -49.50
N GLN A 384 -10.30 12.27 -50.49
CA GLN A 384 -9.45 12.18 -51.68
C GLN A 384 -7.96 12.27 -51.29
N ASN A 385 -7.08 11.64 -52.09
CA ASN A 385 -5.62 11.60 -51.91
C ASN A 385 -5.08 10.78 -50.72
N ASN A 386 -5.75 9.67 -50.35
CA ASN A 386 -5.35 8.80 -49.23
C ASN A 386 -5.30 9.54 -47.88
N LEU A 387 -6.15 10.56 -47.70
CA LEU A 387 -6.27 11.30 -46.46
C LEU A 387 -7.43 10.74 -45.64
N VAL A 388 -7.25 10.61 -44.33
CA VAL A 388 -8.29 10.18 -43.39
C VAL A 388 -8.47 11.25 -42.32
N HIS A 389 -9.68 11.78 -42.22
CA HIS A 389 -10.09 12.67 -41.14
C HIS A 389 -10.41 11.84 -39.91
N GLY A 390 -9.45 11.73 -38.99
CA GLY A 390 -9.56 10.91 -37.78
C GLY A 390 -10.54 11.50 -36.78
N GLU A 391 -11.68 10.84 -36.58
CA GLU A 391 -12.66 11.20 -35.56
C GLU A 391 -12.30 10.60 -34.19
N GLN A 392 -11.73 9.40 -34.20
CA GLN A 392 -11.25 8.71 -33.00
C GLN A 392 -9.87 8.11 -33.25
N LEU A 393 -8.96 8.32 -32.30
CA LEU A 393 -7.59 7.82 -32.35
C LEU A 393 -7.27 7.04 -31.07
N VAL A 394 -6.68 5.86 -31.24
CA VAL A 394 -6.22 4.99 -30.15
C VAL A 394 -4.73 4.73 -30.35
N VAL A 395 -3.89 5.16 -29.39
CA VAL A 395 -2.44 4.91 -29.42
C VAL A 395 -2.14 3.52 -28.86
N LEU A 396 -1.57 2.65 -29.70
CA LEU A 396 -1.28 1.24 -29.43
C LEU A 396 0.21 0.93 -29.25
N THR A 397 1.09 1.92 -29.35
CA THR A 397 2.56 1.77 -29.36
C THR A 397 3.12 1.00 -28.14
N ARG A 398 2.42 1.00 -27.00
CA ARG A 398 2.86 0.30 -25.77
C ARG A 398 2.33 -1.14 -25.65
N VAL A 399 1.38 -1.52 -26.50
CA VAL A 399 0.62 -2.78 -26.39
C VAL A 399 0.65 -3.64 -27.66
N ALA A 400 1.19 -3.12 -28.76
CA ALA A 400 1.34 -3.83 -30.02
C ALA A 400 2.72 -3.61 -30.66
N LYS A 401 3.14 -4.56 -31.49
CA LYS A 401 4.41 -4.50 -32.24
C LYS A 401 4.15 -4.64 -33.74
N ILE A 402 5.06 -4.09 -34.55
CA ILE A 402 5.07 -4.33 -36.00
C ILE A 402 5.91 -5.58 -36.27
N LEU A 403 5.40 -6.49 -37.10
CA LEU A 403 6.17 -7.63 -37.58
C LEU A 403 7.02 -7.22 -38.80
N GLY A 404 8.34 -7.37 -38.69
CA GLY A 404 9.31 -7.09 -39.76
C GLY A 404 10.37 -6.05 -39.37
N GLN A 405 11.47 -6.54 -38.79
CA GLN A 405 12.83 -6.09 -39.14
C GLN A 405 13.46 -7.18 -40.00
#